data_AF-A0A820GRY9-F1
#
_entry.id   AF-A0A820GRY9-F1
#
_cell.length_a   1.000
_cell.length_b   1.000
_cell.length_c   1.000
_cell.angle_alpha   90.00
_cell.angle_beta   90.00
_cell.angle_gamma   90.00
#
_symmetry.space_group_name_H-M   'P 1'
#
loop_
_entity.id
_entity.type
_entity.pdbx_description
1 polymer ?
#
loop_
_entity_poly.entity_id
_entity_poly.type
_entity_poly.pdbx_seq_one_letter_code
_entity_poly.pdbx_strand_id
1 'polypeptide(L)'
;MCPFDWSFDNTIKMFTLLLPVNLPPDLHNQGFKLWLAEFFSIWENIQKTSAWKSYLGVLFSSVAWHNIGHIHWEPWIPQIFTHILRSFSLPIGKMQMSLEEYNPIVSTSTKWIIAMIGHGSSCLQYLRDLLIAVKNFYHPSNTGAFQKDLVEFILGLAQNFVDRVHLERTSRPVWFFAPLESYRLTEQDITDFVNCVKDYAFISIFNKDYTEEAAKTCKYLSILRPELIIPSIVEKHFSSIDSMTEPHRFTSIMTCLTHIARQIVQQTSAYSQGQIYVLPLLMSALPGIDLNDLEKTSVTLEFLDTILMLITCIDCSSAVNIRNDLTEKIREKVIDFVSGVCLSSRARDIVSGLVEGLVKGNPVEALKYLMPKTCESIEKILNHS
;
A
#
# COMPACT_ATOMS: atom_id res chain seq x y z
N MET A 1 29.07 9.51 28.51
CA MET A 1 28.05 10.50 28.07
C MET A 1 26.93 10.50 29.09
N CYS A 2 26.48 11.65 29.59
CA CYS A 2 25.42 11.71 30.62
C CYS A 2 24.05 11.93 29.95
N PRO A 3 23.09 10.99 30.02
CA PRO A 3 21.77 11.13 29.41
C PRO A 3 20.88 12.23 30.00
N PHE A 4 21.31 12.80 31.13
CA PHE A 4 20.60 13.86 31.84
C PHE A 4 21.14 15.26 31.50
N ASP A 5 22.22 15.36 30.71
CA ASP A 5 22.79 16.62 30.26
C ASP A 5 22.20 17.05 28.91
N TRP A 6 22.04 18.35 28.69
CA TRP A 6 21.49 18.91 27.44
C TRP A 6 22.37 18.60 26.22
N SER A 7 23.68 18.41 26.45
CA SER A 7 24.63 18.03 25.42
C SER A 7 24.38 16.63 24.83
N PHE A 8 23.64 15.77 25.55
CA PHE A 8 23.36 14.41 25.15
C PHE A 8 22.52 14.33 23.88
N ASP A 9 21.46 15.12 23.80
CA ASP A 9 20.57 15.17 22.62
C ASP A 9 21.35 15.50 21.35
N ASN A 10 22.19 16.53 21.41
CA ASN A 10 23.03 16.92 20.28
C ASN A 10 24.05 15.84 19.93
N THR A 11 24.65 15.18 20.93
CA THR A 11 25.62 14.11 20.71
C THR A 11 24.97 12.90 20.03
N ILE A 12 23.81 12.46 20.50
CA ILE A 12 23.07 11.34 19.89
C ILE A 12 22.63 11.70 18.46
N LYS A 13 22.15 12.92 18.24
CA LYS A 13 21.82 13.40 16.89
C LYS A 13 23.02 13.32 15.95
N MET A 14 24.22 13.72 16.41
CA MET A 14 25.45 13.61 15.62
C MET A 14 25.81 12.16 15.32
N PHE A 15 25.62 11.25 16.28
CA PHE A 15 25.84 9.82 16.03
C PHE A 15 24.88 9.24 15.00
N THR A 16 23.61 9.62 15.02
CA THR A 16 22.65 9.19 13.98
C THR A 16 23.10 9.60 12.57
N LEU A 17 23.86 10.70 12.44
CA LEU A 17 24.37 11.19 11.16
C LEU A 17 25.74 10.63 10.78
N LEU A 18 26.62 10.39 11.76
CA LEU A 18 28.04 10.12 11.52
C LEU A 18 28.47 8.68 11.79
N LEU A 19 27.73 7.90 12.58
CA LEU A 19 28.15 6.53 12.87
C LEU A 19 28.01 5.65 11.63
N PRO A 20 29.06 4.90 11.27
CA PRO A 20 29.00 3.99 10.14
C PRO A 20 28.09 2.79 10.49
N VAL A 21 26.95 2.71 9.82
CA VAL A 21 25.98 1.60 9.95
C VAL A 21 26.10 0.56 8.84
N ASN A 22 26.86 0.85 7.78
CA ASN A 22 27.01 -0.01 6.61
C ASN A 22 28.50 -0.26 6.36
N LEU A 23 29.07 -1.18 7.13
CA LEU A 23 30.44 -1.67 6.96
C LEU A 23 30.40 -3.10 6.43
N PRO A 24 31.43 -3.58 5.71
CA PRO A 24 31.51 -4.97 5.32
C PRO A 24 31.59 -5.89 6.56
N PRO A 25 31.15 -7.17 6.44
CA PRO A 25 31.14 -8.13 7.55
C PRO A 25 32.45 -8.22 8.34
N ASP A 26 33.58 -8.15 7.66
CA ASP A 26 34.93 -8.24 8.23
C ASP A 26 35.23 -7.07 9.19
N LEU A 27 34.58 -5.93 8.99
CA LEU A 27 34.74 -4.70 9.77
C LEU A 27 33.62 -4.48 10.78
N HIS A 28 32.67 -5.41 10.95
CA HIS A 28 31.59 -5.25 11.93
C HIS A 28 32.09 -5.06 13.38
N ASN A 29 33.25 -5.65 13.72
CA ASN A 29 33.89 -5.46 15.03
C ASN A 29 34.42 -4.02 15.24
N GLN A 30 34.62 -3.26 14.16
CA GLN A 30 35.00 -1.84 14.17
C GLN A 30 33.78 -0.92 13.95
N GLY A 31 32.60 -1.49 13.73
CA GLY A 31 31.34 -0.79 13.48
C GLY A 31 30.35 -0.95 14.62
N PHE A 32 29.16 -1.41 14.29
CA PHE A 32 28.03 -1.48 15.23
C PHE A 32 28.30 -2.32 16.47
N LYS A 33 29.20 -3.31 16.43
CA LYS A 33 29.51 -4.14 17.62
C LYS A 33 30.20 -3.35 18.74
N LEU A 34 30.76 -2.17 18.46
CA LEU A 34 31.38 -1.32 19.48
C LEU A 34 30.37 -0.56 20.33
N TRP A 35 29.19 -0.23 19.79
CA TRP A 35 28.28 0.74 20.41
C TRP A 35 26.83 0.26 20.52
N LEU A 36 26.40 -0.71 19.72
CA LEU A 36 24.98 -1.08 19.61
C LEU A 36 24.40 -1.56 20.94
N ALA A 37 25.09 -2.46 21.65
CA ALA A 37 24.61 -3.00 22.92
C ALA A 37 24.54 -1.93 24.02
N GLU A 38 25.53 -1.04 24.09
CA GLU A 38 25.55 0.06 25.05
C GLU A 38 24.42 1.05 24.77
N PHE A 39 24.25 1.47 23.51
CA PHE A 39 23.19 2.42 23.13
C PHE A 39 21.80 1.82 23.33
N PHE A 40 21.62 0.54 23.02
CA PHE A 40 20.35 -0.15 23.26
C PHE A 40 20.04 -0.21 24.77
N SER A 41 21.04 -0.53 25.60
CA SER A 41 20.89 -0.52 27.06
C SER A 41 20.51 0.87 27.60
N ILE A 42 21.12 1.94 27.09
CA ILE A 42 20.76 3.32 27.45
C ILE A 42 19.32 3.63 27.03
N TRP A 43 18.92 3.22 25.82
CA TRP A 43 17.59 3.46 25.28
C TRP A 43 16.48 2.74 26.09
N GLU A 44 16.75 1.50 26.52
CA GLU A 44 15.83 0.68 27.32
C GLU A 44 15.68 1.20 28.75
N ASN A 45 16.80 1.50 29.42
CA ASN A 45 16.81 1.78 30.86
C ASN A 45 16.30 3.17 31.24
N ILE A 46 16.36 4.13 30.33
CA ILE A 46 15.98 5.51 30.63
C ILE A 46 14.53 5.71 30.24
N GLN A 47 13.64 5.87 31.22
CA GLN A 47 12.21 5.99 30.92
C GLN A 47 11.83 7.36 30.36
N LYS A 48 12.55 8.43 30.74
CA LYS A 48 12.25 9.80 30.31
C LYS A 48 12.13 9.90 28.79
N THR A 49 10.99 10.40 28.32
CA THR A 49 10.77 10.67 26.90
C THR A 49 11.57 11.91 26.52
N SER A 50 12.42 11.79 25.50
CA SER A 50 13.24 12.89 24.99
C SER A 50 13.55 12.68 23.51
N ALA A 51 13.89 13.76 22.79
CA ALA A 51 14.19 13.74 21.36
C ALA A 51 15.32 12.76 21.00
N TRP A 52 16.30 12.55 21.89
CA TRP A 52 17.39 11.60 21.66
C TRP A 52 16.93 10.15 21.47
N LYS A 53 15.81 9.73 22.09
CA LYS A 53 15.28 8.38 21.88
C LYS A 53 14.81 8.17 20.45
N SER A 54 14.23 9.20 19.86
CA SER A 54 13.81 9.19 18.46
C SER A 54 15.02 9.09 17.52
N TYR A 55 16.10 9.84 17.81
CA TYR A 55 17.36 9.74 17.05
C TYR A 55 18.01 8.35 17.15
N LEU A 56 17.99 7.72 18.33
CA LEU A 56 18.45 6.34 18.47
C LEU A 56 17.56 5.35 17.74
N GLY A 57 16.24 5.53 17.75
CA GLY A 57 15.33 4.72 16.94
C GLY A 57 15.71 4.74 15.45
N VAL A 58 16.04 5.92 14.90
CA VAL A 58 16.52 6.07 13.52
C VAL A 58 17.83 5.31 13.29
N LEU A 59 18.77 5.44 14.23
CA LEU A 59 20.06 4.75 14.17
C LEU A 59 19.89 3.22 14.23
N PHE A 60 19.04 2.71 15.11
CA PHE A 60 18.75 1.27 15.25
C PHE A 60 18.04 0.70 14.02
N SER A 61 17.05 1.42 13.48
CA SER A 61 16.40 1.04 12.22
C SER A 61 17.40 1.00 11.06
N SER A 62 18.30 1.98 10.99
CA SER A 62 19.32 2.05 9.95
C SER A 62 20.34 0.92 10.08
N VAL A 63 20.83 0.63 11.28
CA VAL A 63 21.79 -0.47 11.47
C VAL A 63 21.12 -1.84 11.27
N ALA A 64 19.86 -2.01 11.67
CA ALA A 64 19.11 -3.23 11.38
C ALA A 64 18.99 -3.45 9.87
N TRP A 65 18.57 -2.41 9.13
CA TRP A 65 18.36 -2.49 7.69
C TRP A 65 19.63 -2.79 6.90
N HIS A 66 20.78 -2.22 7.26
CA HIS A 66 22.03 -2.44 6.54
C HIS A 66 22.81 -3.68 6.99
N ASN A 67 22.31 -4.43 7.98
CA ASN A 67 22.99 -5.61 8.54
C ASN A 67 22.02 -6.78 8.76
N ILE A 68 21.03 -6.94 7.86
CA ILE A 68 20.04 -8.04 7.92
C ILE A 68 20.75 -9.39 7.98
N GLY A 69 20.43 -10.18 9.01
CA GLY A 69 21.04 -11.47 9.29
C GLY A 69 22.39 -11.45 10.03
N HIS A 70 22.98 -10.28 10.28
CA HIS A 70 24.25 -10.16 11.00
C HIS A 70 24.10 -9.73 12.47
N ILE A 71 22.91 -9.31 12.89
CA ILE A 71 22.61 -8.88 14.26
C ILE A 71 21.55 -9.81 14.85
N HIS A 72 21.84 -10.35 16.04
CA HIS A 72 20.93 -11.20 16.80
C HIS A 72 19.97 -10.33 17.63
N TRP A 73 18.84 -9.95 17.03
CA TRP A 73 17.85 -9.05 17.64
C TRP A 73 16.93 -9.72 18.67
N GLU A 74 16.82 -11.06 18.68
CA GLU A 74 15.88 -11.81 19.53
C GLU A 74 15.80 -11.34 21.00
N PRO A 75 16.91 -11.09 21.72
CA PRO A 75 16.85 -10.66 23.11
C PRO A 75 16.19 -9.29 23.33
N TRP A 76 16.08 -8.49 22.28
CA TRP A 76 15.59 -7.11 22.30
C TRP A 76 14.21 -6.94 21.65
N ILE A 77 13.74 -7.93 20.89
CA ILE A 77 12.44 -7.89 20.20
C ILE A 77 11.28 -7.53 21.15
N PRO A 78 11.11 -8.16 22.33
CA PRO A 78 9.98 -7.86 23.22
C PRO A 78 9.92 -6.38 23.63
N GLN A 79 11.08 -5.79 23.93
CA GLN A 79 11.21 -4.40 24.31
C GLN A 79 10.94 -3.47 23.12
N ILE A 80 11.47 -3.78 21.94
CA ILE A 80 11.23 -3.01 20.73
C ILE A 80 9.73 -2.91 20.45
N PHE A 81 9.02 -4.04 20.46
CA PHE A 81 7.57 -4.05 20.24
C PHE A 81 6.78 -3.33 21.35
N THR A 82 7.24 -3.42 22.61
CA THR A 82 6.64 -2.65 23.72
C THR A 82 6.80 -1.15 23.50
N HIS A 83 7.96 -0.69 23.05
CA HIS A 83 8.20 0.72 22.73
C HIS A 83 7.37 1.19 21.54
N ILE A 84 7.23 0.37 20.50
CA ILE A 84 6.38 0.67 19.33
C ILE A 84 4.91 0.79 19.75
N LEU A 85 4.41 -0.16 20.55
CA LEU A 85 3.04 -0.11 21.05
C LEU A 85 2.76 1.17 21.85
N ARG A 86 3.68 1.56 22.73
CA ARG A 86 3.56 2.80 23.53
C ARG A 86 3.59 4.04 22.64
N SER A 87 4.33 4.01 21.53
CA SER A 87 4.45 5.17 20.63
C SER A 87 3.14 5.54 19.93
N PHE A 88 2.22 4.58 19.74
CA PHE A 88 0.89 4.86 19.18
C PHE A 88 -0.02 5.67 20.11
N SER A 89 0.37 5.88 21.37
CA SER A 89 -0.36 6.70 22.35
C SER A 89 -1.86 6.36 22.44
N LEU A 90 -2.19 5.07 22.36
CA LEU A 90 -3.57 4.59 22.30
C LEU A 90 -4.32 4.91 23.61
N PRO A 91 -5.60 5.34 23.54
CA PRO A 91 -6.39 5.57 24.74
C PRO A 91 -6.73 4.24 25.40
N ILE A 92 -6.21 4.00 26.60
CA ILE A 92 -6.49 2.81 27.40
C ILE A 92 -7.31 3.24 28.63
N GLY A 93 -8.61 2.96 28.62
CA GLY A 93 -9.51 3.33 29.71
C GLY A 93 -9.80 4.85 29.76
N LYS A 94 -9.93 5.42 30.97
CA LYS A 94 -10.24 6.85 31.19
C LYS A 94 -9.01 7.76 31.24
N MET A 95 -7.79 7.21 31.16
CA MET A 95 -6.57 8.00 31.15
C MET A 95 -6.08 8.20 29.72
N GLN A 96 -6.14 9.45 29.28
CA GLN A 96 -5.45 9.89 28.07
C GLN A 96 -4.01 10.22 28.50
N MET A 97 -3.04 9.39 28.13
CA MET A 97 -1.64 9.77 28.30
C MET A 97 -1.38 11.01 27.43
N SER A 98 -0.62 11.97 27.95
CA SER A 98 -0.32 13.23 27.27
C SER A 98 0.26 12.99 25.87
N LEU A 99 -0.42 13.54 24.86
CA LEU A 99 -0.09 13.44 23.43
C LEU A 99 1.26 14.10 23.06
N GLU A 100 1.85 14.88 23.95
CA GLU A 100 2.97 15.77 23.63
C GLU A 100 4.36 15.09 23.60
N GLU A 101 4.49 13.85 24.08
CA GLU A 101 5.84 13.31 24.37
C GLU A 101 6.38 12.29 23.35
N TYR A 102 5.52 11.61 22.60
CA TYR A 102 5.95 10.61 21.63
C TYR A 102 5.61 11.10 20.22
N ASN A 103 6.63 11.48 19.47
CA ASN A 103 6.50 11.64 18.03
C ASN A 103 6.76 10.25 17.43
N PRO A 104 5.74 9.44 17.11
CA PRO A 104 5.95 8.09 16.62
C PRO A 104 6.67 8.20 15.28
N ILE A 105 7.93 7.76 15.24
CA ILE A 105 8.61 7.64 13.95
C ILE A 105 8.15 6.33 13.31
N VAL A 106 6.88 6.32 12.87
CA VAL A 106 6.20 5.17 12.26
C VAL A 106 7.06 4.60 11.13
N SER A 107 7.60 5.46 10.26
CA SER A 107 8.49 5.06 9.15
C SER A 107 9.77 4.34 9.61
N THR A 108 10.36 4.76 10.72
CA THR A 108 11.56 4.15 11.30
C THR A 108 11.25 2.82 11.95
N SER A 109 10.17 2.74 12.72
CA SER A 109 9.72 1.53 13.40
C SER A 109 9.39 0.42 12.41
N THR A 110 8.67 0.74 11.33
CA THR A 110 8.32 -0.23 10.29
C THR A 110 9.55 -0.80 9.61
N LYS A 111 10.49 0.05 9.18
CA LYS A 111 11.76 -0.38 8.59
C LYS A 111 12.59 -1.27 9.52
N TRP A 112 12.60 -0.96 10.83
CA TRP A 112 13.30 -1.77 11.83
C TRP A 112 12.65 -3.15 11.99
N ILE A 113 11.32 -3.21 12.12
CA ILE A 113 10.57 -4.47 12.18
C ILE A 113 10.86 -5.30 10.93
N ILE A 114 10.72 -4.70 9.73
CA ILE A 114 10.93 -5.42 8.49
C ILE A 114 12.35 -5.95 8.41
N ALA A 115 13.38 -5.24 8.86
CA ALA A 115 14.76 -5.72 8.86
C ALA A 115 15.00 -6.93 9.80
N MET A 116 14.21 -7.07 10.86
CA MET A 116 14.34 -8.15 11.84
C MET A 116 13.62 -9.45 11.43
N ILE A 117 12.64 -9.38 10.54
CA ILE A 117 11.95 -10.57 10.02
C ILE A 117 12.96 -11.47 9.30
N GLY A 118 12.83 -12.78 9.40
CA GLY A 118 13.75 -13.71 8.72
C GLY A 118 13.63 -15.10 9.28
N HIS A 119 14.28 -16.05 8.62
CA HIS A 119 14.20 -17.45 9.00
C HIS A 119 14.70 -17.65 10.45
N GLY A 120 13.83 -18.21 11.30
CA GLY A 120 14.13 -18.46 12.72
C GLY A 120 13.90 -17.27 13.67
N SER A 121 13.47 -16.11 13.18
CA SER A 121 13.12 -14.99 14.07
C SER A 121 11.69 -15.04 14.57
N SER A 122 11.47 -14.69 15.84
CA SER A 122 10.15 -14.50 16.45
C SER A 122 9.48 -13.18 16.02
N CYS A 123 10.18 -12.30 15.30
CA CYS A 123 9.73 -10.95 14.96
C CYS A 123 8.34 -10.90 14.30
N LEU A 124 8.06 -11.80 13.35
CA LEU A 124 6.77 -11.83 12.66
C LEU A 124 5.62 -12.23 13.61
N GLN A 125 5.89 -13.09 14.59
CA GLN A 125 4.91 -13.44 15.62
C GLN A 125 4.62 -12.25 16.55
N TYR A 126 5.66 -11.52 16.99
CA TYR A 126 5.46 -10.28 17.76
C TYR A 126 4.70 -9.20 16.98
N LEU A 127 4.94 -9.09 15.66
CA LEU A 127 4.16 -8.21 14.81
C LEU A 127 2.68 -8.62 14.76
N ARG A 128 2.40 -9.91 14.64
CA ARG A 128 1.04 -10.44 14.69
C ARG A 128 0.36 -10.11 16.00
N ASP A 129 1.03 -10.33 17.12
CA ASP A 129 0.49 -10.06 18.45
C ASP A 129 0.24 -8.56 18.67
N LEU A 130 1.14 -7.70 18.18
CA LEU A 130 0.95 -6.24 18.18
C LEU A 130 -0.30 -5.85 17.39
N LEU A 131 -0.43 -6.32 16.15
CA LEU A 131 -1.58 -5.98 15.30
C LEU A 131 -2.90 -6.52 15.88
N ILE A 132 -2.89 -7.69 16.54
CA ILE A 132 -4.05 -8.21 17.27
C ILE A 132 -4.42 -7.25 18.42
N ALA A 133 -3.45 -6.82 19.21
CA ALA A 133 -3.67 -5.93 20.34
C ALA A 133 -4.28 -4.58 19.92
N VAL A 134 -3.91 -4.06 18.75
CA VAL A 134 -4.40 -2.76 18.25
C VAL A 134 -5.58 -2.87 17.28
N LYS A 135 -6.11 -4.08 17.03
CA LYS A 135 -7.12 -4.34 15.99
C LYS A 135 -8.34 -3.43 16.05
N ASN A 136 -8.88 -3.20 17.26
CA ASN A 136 -10.10 -2.41 17.42
C ASN A 136 -9.90 -0.95 16.97
N PHE A 137 -8.69 -0.41 17.06
CA PHE A 137 -8.38 0.97 16.67
C PHE A 137 -8.32 1.18 15.15
N TYR A 138 -8.32 0.11 14.35
CA TYR A 138 -8.42 0.22 12.88
C TYR A 138 -9.86 0.36 12.38
N HIS A 139 -10.86 0.04 13.20
CA HIS A 139 -12.25 0.04 12.76
C HIS A 139 -12.75 1.46 12.43
N PRO A 140 -13.49 1.69 11.33
CA PRO A 140 -13.96 3.03 10.93
C PRO A 140 -14.79 3.77 11.99
N SER A 141 -15.43 3.04 12.90
CA SER A 141 -16.20 3.64 14.01
C SER A 141 -15.33 4.15 15.17
N ASN A 142 -14.05 3.78 15.22
CA ASN A 142 -13.11 4.19 16.25
C ASN A 142 -12.19 5.27 15.70
N THR A 143 -12.72 6.48 15.51
CA THR A 143 -11.95 7.61 15.00
C THR A 143 -11.16 8.28 16.12
N GLY A 144 -9.88 8.57 15.87
CA GLY A 144 -9.04 9.32 16.80
C GLY A 144 -7.69 9.67 16.20
N ALA A 145 -6.90 10.46 16.94
CA ALA A 145 -5.58 10.91 16.49
C ALA A 145 -4.62 9.73 16.16
N PHE A 146 -4.77 8.60 16.86
CA PHE A 146 -3.99 7.38 16.65
C PHE A 146 -4.19 6.73 15.28
N GLN A 147 -5.31 7.03 14.59
CA GLN A 147 -5.68 6.33 13.37
C GLN A 147 -4.71 6.64 12.23
N LYS A 148 -4.19 7.87 12.19
CA LYS A 148 -3.11 8.27 11.29
C LYS A 148 -1.90 7.35 11.44
N ASP A 149 -1.38 7.26 12.66
CA ASP A 149 -0.15 6.52 12.94
C ASP A 149 -0.31 5.03 12.67
N LEU A 150 -1.49 4.46 12.96
CA LEU A 150 -1.80 3.05 12.69
C LEU A 150 -1.89 2.75 11.19
N VAL A 151 -2.57 3.59 10.41
CA VAL A 151 -2.68 3.37 8.95
C VAL A 151 -1.34 3.62 8.27
N GLU A 152 -0.60 4.66 8.66
CA GLU A 152 0.78 4.91 8.20
C GLU A 152 1.71 3.74 8.59
N PHE A 153 1.46 3.05 9.71
CA PHE A 153 2.24 1.90 10.14
C PHE A 153 2.07 0.70 9.22
N ILE A 154 0.82 0.29 8.91
CA ILE A 154 0.62 -0.82 7.96
C ILE A 154 1.09 -0.48 6.54
N LEU A 155 0.97 0.79 6.13
CA LEU A 155 1.52 1.27 4.87
C LEU A 155 3.04 1.15 4.84
N GLY A 156 3.70 1.65 5.88
CA GLY A 156 5.16 1.57 6.04
C GLY A 156 5.67 0.12 6.12
N LEU A 157 4.95 -0.78 6.80
CA LEU A 157 5.29 -2.20 6.82
C LEU A 157 5.25 -2.78 5.41
N ALA A 158 4.15 -2.59 4.69
CA ALA A 158 3.96 -3.17 3.36
C ALA A 158 4.98 -2.62 2.35
N GLN A 159 5.24 -1.31 2.37
CA GLN A 159 6.23 -0.67 1.50
C GLN A 159 7.65 -1.19 1.78
N ASN A 160 8.10 -1.13 3.03
CA ASN A 160 9.46 -1.58 3.38
C ASN A 160 9.64 -3.08 3.12
N PHE A 161 8.58 -3.89 3.26
CA PHE A 161 8.65 -5.32 2.94
C PHE A 161 8.80 -5.57 1.44
N VAL A 162 8.08 -4.82 0.59
CA VAL A 162 8.28 -4.84 -0.87
C VAL A 162 9.71 -4.42 -1.23
N ASP A 163 10.22 -3.35 -0.61
CA ASP A 163 11.59 -2.87 -0.84
C ASP A 163 12.63 -3.93 -0.46
N ARG A 164 12.41 -4.64 0.66
CA ARG A 164 13.28 -5.75 1.08
C ARG A 164 13.23 -6.93 0.13
N VAL A 165 12.03 -7.37 -0.28
CA VAL A 165 11.88 -8.45 -1.26
C VAL A 165 12.56 -8.06 -2.58
N HIS A 166 12.37 -6.82 -3.04
CA HIS A 166 13.04 -6.33 -4.24
C HIS A 166 14.56 -6.38 -4.09
N LEU A 167 15.11 -5.92 -2.96
CA LEU A 167 16.53 -5.97 -2.68
C LEU A 167 17.08 -7.40 -2.71
N GLU A 168 16.41 -8.34 -2.03
CA GLU A 168 16.87 -9.74 -1.92
C GLU A 168 16.74 -10.53 -3.23
N ARG A 169 15.78 -10.17 -4.09
CA ARG A 169 15.53 -10.84 -5.37
C ARG A 169 16.25 -10.17 -6.54
N THR A 170 16.79 -8.97 -6.37
CA THR A 170 17.50 -8.25 -7.43
C THR A 170 18.85 -8.90 -7.70
N SER A 171 19.06 -9.36 -8.95
CA SER A 171 20.32 -9.99 -9.39
C SER A 171 21.41 -8.98 -9.80
N ARG A 172 21.16 -7.67 -9.68
CA ARG A 172 22.14 -6.65 -10.04
C ARG A 172 23.25 -6.59 -8.97
N PRO A 173 24.53 -6.64 -9.37
CA PRO A 173 25.63 -6.50 -8.42
C PRO A 173 25.56 -5.09 -7.81
N VAL A 174 25.30 -5.03 -6.51
CA VAL A 174 25.38 -3.80 -5.71
C VAL A 174 26.73 -3.77 -5.01
N TRP A 175 27.38 -2.61 -5.02
CA TRP A 175 28.70 -2.41 -4.41
C TRP A 175 28.68 -2.44 -2.87
N PHE A 176 27.49 -2.47 -2.27
CA PHE A 176 27.25 -2.57 -0.83
C PHE A 176 25.99 -3.41 -0.55
N PHE A 177 25.93 -3.95 0.67
CA PHE A 177 24.78 -4.59 1.32
C PHE A 177 24.01 -5.65 0.50
N ALA A 178 24.30 -6.92 0.81
CA ALA A 178 23.40 -8.03 0.51
C ALA A 178 23.01 -8.72 1.83
N PRO A 179 21.71 -8.93 2.10
CA PRO A 179 21.28 -9.73 3.25
C PRO A 179 21.96 -11.10 3.26
N LEU A 180 22.31 -11.57 4.47
CA LEU A 180 22.90 -12.90 4.65
C LEU A 180 22.00 -13.95 4.00
N GLU A 181 22.57 -14.86 3.21
CA GLU A 181 21.79 -15.79 2.38
C GLU A 181 20.83 -16.66 3.21
N SER A 182 21.27 -17.11 4.39
CA SER A 182 20.46 -17.87 5.35
C SER A 182 19.31 -17.07 5.97
N TYR A 183 19.32 -15.74 5.84
CA TYR A 183 18.34 -14.82 6.43
C TYR A 183 17.40 -14.19 5.39
N ARG A 184 17.54 -14.57 4.11
CA ARG A 184 16.64 -14.13 3.04
C ARG A 184 15.23 -14.64 3.28
N LEU A 185 14.25 -13.84 2.88
CA LEU A 185 12.84 -14.16 2.95
C LEU A 185 12.53 -15.32 2.01
N THR A 186 11.85 -16.33 2.56
CA THR A 186 11.25 -17.41 1.79
C THR A 186 9.89 -16.99 1.24
N GLU A 187 9.37 -17.73 0.25
CA GLU A 187 8.01 -17.49 -0.23
C GLU A 187 6.95 -17.70 0.87
N GLN A 188 7.23 -18.55 1.86
CA GLN A 188 6.34 -18.73 3.01
C GLN A 188 6.33 -17.48 3.91
N ASP A 189 7.51 -16.91 4.20
CA ASP A 189 7.61 -15.68 5.01
C ASP A 189 6.83 -14.52 4.39
N ILE A 190 6.88 -14.39 3.06
CA ILE A 190 6.11 -13.38 2.31
C ILE A 190 4.60 -13.61 2.47
N THR A 191 4.15 -14.86 2.33
CA THR A 191 2.73 -15.23 2.50
C THR A 191 2.26 -14.96 3.93
N ASP A 192 3.05 -15.34 4.93
CA ASP A 192 2.71 -15.16 6.34
C ASP A 192 2.66 -13.69 6.73
N PHE A 193 3.57 -12.87 6.18
CA PHE A 193 3.52 -11.42 6.33
C PHE A 193 2.24 -10.82 5.72
N VAL A 194 1.89 -11.18 4.48
CA VAL A 194 0.68 -10.66 3.84
C VAL A 194 -0.56 -11.04 4.65
N ASN A 195 -0.67 -12.29 5.10
CA ASN A 195 -1.77 -12.73 5.96
C ASN A 195 -1.81 -11.98 7.30
N CYS A 196 -0.66 -11.57 7.84
CA CYS A 196 -0.58 -10.80 9.06
C CYS A 196 -1.15 -9.38 8.92
N VAL A 197 -1.02 -8.75 7.75
CA VAL A 197 -1.34 -7.32 7.56
C VAL A 197 -2.67 -7.08 6.82
N LYS A 198 -3.06 -7.97 5.90
CA LYS A 198 -4.15 -7.72 4.93
C LYS A 198 -5.49 -7.33 5.55
N ASP A 199 -5.88 -7.94 6.67
CA ASP A 199 -7.19 -7.68 7.28
C ASP A 199 -7.28 -6.25 7.83
N TYR A 200 -6.17 -5.73 8.35
CA TYR A 200 -6.08 -4.35 8.84
C TYR A 200 -6.15 -3.34 7.70
N ALA A 201 -5.54 -3.65 6.56
CA ALA A 201 -5.68 -2.85 5.35
C ALA A 201 -7.13 -2.86 4.86
N PHE A 202 -7.79 -4.03 4.81
CA PHE A 202 -9.19 -4.14 4.37
C PHE A 202 -10.17 -3.39 5.26
N ILE A 203 -9.98 -3.42 6.57
CA ILE A 203 -10.79 -2.63 7.50
C ILE A 203 -10.54 -1.13 7.25
N SER A 204 -9.28 -0.75 7.05
CA SER A 204 -8.88 0.65 6.92
C SER A 204 -9.30 1.32 5.61
N ILE A 205 -9.62 0.57 4.55
CA ILE A 205 -10.17 1.13 3.30
C ILE A 205 -11.42 1.97 3.58
N PHE A 206 -12.21 1.59 4.59
CA PHE A 206 -13.46 2.29 4.92
C PHE A 206 -13.26 3.42 5.94
N ASN A 207 -12.03 3.81 6.23
CA ASN A 207 -11.73 4.93 7.10
C ASN A 207 -11.94 6.24 6.35
N LYS A 208 -12.63 7.19 7.00
CA LYS A 208 -13.02 8.49 6.41
C LYS A 208 -11.83 9.27 5.85
N ASP A 209 -10.75 9.36 6.62
CA ASP A 209 -9.61 10.23 6.28
C ASP A 209 -8.41 9.48 5.70
N TYR A 210 -8.42 8.13 5.72
CA TYR A 210 -7.24 7.31 5.43
C TYR A 210 -7.49 6.19 4.39
N THR A 211 -8.52 6.37 3.56
CA THR A 211 -8.83 5.45 2.45
C THR A 211 -7.64 5.28 1.51
N GLU A 212 -6.95 6.38 1.20
CA GLU A 212 -5.85 6.43 0.23
C GLU A 212 -4.61 5.66 0.72
N GLU A 213 -4.22 5.82 1.98
CA GLU A 213 -3.11 5.09 2.60
C GLU A 213 -3.43 3.59 2.72
N ALA A 214 -4.68 3.24 3.04
CA ALA A 214 -5.12 1.86 3.08
C ALA A 214 -5.13 1.21 1.68
N ALA A 215 -5.55 1.96 0.66
CA ALA A 215 -5.49 1.52 -0.74
C ALA A 215 -4.04 1.30 -1.22
N LYS A 216 -3.11 2.21 -0.87
CA LYS A 216 -1.67 2.03 -1.13
C LYS A 216 -1.11 0.81 -0.41
N THR A 217 -1.57 0.54 0.83
CA THR A 217 -1.19 -0.68 1.56
C THR A 217 -1.64 -1.91 0.79
N CYS A 218 -2.89 -1.95 0.31
CA CYS A 218 -3.39 -3.05 -0.51
C CYS A 218 -2.60 -3.24 -1.80
N LYS A 219 -2.18 -2.15 -2.45
CA LYS A 219 -1.27 -2.18 -3.61
C LYS A 219 0.08 -2.83 -3.29
N TYR A 220 0.72 -2.49 -2.19
CA TYR A 220 1.98 -3.13 -1.82
C TYR A 220 1.79 -4.61 -1.48
N LEU A 221 0.72 -4.97 -0.77
CA LEU A 221 0.40 -6.37 -0.49
C LEU A 221 0.06 -7.15 -1.77
N SER A 222 -0.60 -6.53 -2.76
CA SER A 222 -0.91 -7.18 -4.04
C SER A 222 0.30 -7.35 -4.95
N ILE A 223 1.37 -6.55 -4.78
CA ILE A 223 2.67 -6.81 -5.42
C ILE A 223 3.27 -8.12 -4.89
N LEU A 224 3.07 -8.42 -3.60
CA LEU A 224 3.64 -9.61 -2.93
C LEU A 224 2.82 -10.87 -3.20
N ARG A 225 1.49 -10.82 -2.97
CA ARG A 225 0.55 -11.93 -3.07
C ARG A 225 -0.80 -11.46 -3.63
N PRO A 226 -0.89 -11.22 -4.95
CA PRO A 226 -2.12 -10.72 -5.58
C PRO A 226 -3.34 -11.63 -5.34
N GLU A 227 -3.14 -12.94 -5.27
CA GLU A 227 -4.17 -13.95 -5.04
C GLU A 227 -4.87 -13.84 -3.67
N LEU A 228 -4.23 -13.20 -2.69
CA LEU A 228 -4.79 -12.98 -1.35
C LEU A 228 -5.52 -11.64 -1.23
N ILE A 229 -5.29 -10.71 -2.16
CA ILE A 229 -5.77 -9.32 -2.07
C ILE A 229 -6.87 -9.06 -3.09
N ILE A 230 -6.60 -9.34 -4.37
CA ILE A 230 -7.48 -8.96 -5.48
C ILE A 230 -8.89 -9.56 -5.35
N PRO A 231 -9.07 -10.88 -5.11
CA PRO A 231 -10.41 -11.45 -5.03
C PRO A 231 -11.27 -10.79 -3.95
N SER A 232 -10.67 -10.50 -2.79
CA SER A 232 -11.38 -9.90 -1.66
C SER A 232 -11.81 -8.45 -1.89
N ILE A 233 -11.07 -7.67 -2.68
CA ILE A 233 -11.46 -6.31 -3.06
C ILE A 233 -12.53 -6.34 -4.16
N VAL A 234 -12.38 -7.24 -5.14
CA VAL A 234 -13.35 -7.42 -6.23
C VAL A 234 -14.72 -7.87 -5.69
N GLU A 235 -14.74 -8.81 -4.74
CA GLU A 235 -15.98 -9.24 -4.09
C GLU A 235 -16.68 -8.09 -3.35
N LYS A 236 -15.91 -7.27 -2.61
CA LYS A 236 -16.43 -6.08 -1.93
C LYS A 236 -17.00 -5.06 -2.91
N HIS A 237 -16.35 -4.86 -4.06
CA HIS A 237 -16.83 -3.97 -5.12
C HIS A 237 -18.21 -4.38 -5.61
N PHE A 238 -18.37 -5.63 -6.03
CA PHE A 238 -19.66 -6.13 -6.50
C PHE A 238 -20.74 -6.04 -5.43
N SER A 239 -20.42 -6.31 -4.16
CA SER A 239 -21.36 -6.11 -3.05
C SER A 239 -21.70 -4.65 -2.79
N SER A 240 -20.81 -3.71 -3.11
CA SER A 240 -21.02 -2.27 -2.89
C SER A 240 -21.92 -1.62 -3.95
N ILE A 241 -21.93 -2.15 -5.18
CA ILE A 241 -22.74 -1.63 -6.29
C ILE A 241 -24.24 -1.82 -5.99
N ASP A 242 -24.60 -2.94 -5.37
CA ASP A 242 -25.99 -3.25 -5.02
C ASP A 242 -26.45 -2.49 -3.76
N SER A 243 -25.53 -1.89 -3.00
CA SER A 243 -25.83 -1.17 -1.77
C SER A 243 -26.26 0.27 -2.05
N MET A 244 -27.57 0.52 -2.03
CA MET A 244 -28.13 1.88 -2.16
C MET A 244 -27.91 2.75 -0.90
N THR A 245 -27.46 2.17 0.22
CA THR A 245 -27.49 2.84 1.54
C THR A 245 -26.13 3.35 2.02
N GLU A 246 -25.01 2.95 1.40
CA GLU A 246 -23.66 3.28 1.87
C GLU A 246 -22.73 3.77 0.73
N PRO A 247 -22.98 4.96 0.15
CA PRO A 247 -22.22 5.46 -1.01
C PRO A 247 -20.72 5.59 -0.78
N HIS A 248 -20.28 5.94 0.43
CA HIS A 248 -18.85 6.03 0.79
C HIS A 248 -18.10 4.69 0.63
N ARG A 249 -18.79 3.55 0.74
CA ARG A 249 -18.14 2.25 0.51
C ARG A 249 -17.74 2.08 -0.94
N PHE A 250 -18.60 2.51 -1.86
CA PHE A 250 -18.32 2.44 -3.29
C PHE A 250 -17.09 3.29 -3.63
N THR A 251 -17.04 4.55 -3.19
CA THR A 251 -15.90 5.44 -3.46
C THR A 251 -14.61 4.87 -2.87
N SER A 252 -14.61 4.43 -1.61
CA SER A 252 -13.43 3.82 -0.99
C SER A 252 -12.92 2.56 -1.71
N ILE A 253 -13.81 1.68 -2.15
CA ILE A 253 -13.42 0.46 -2.88
C ILE A 253 -12.90 0.81 -4.27
N MET A 254 -13.54 1.77 -4.96
CA MET A 254 -13.09 2.21 -6.27
C MET A 254 -11.69 2.83 -6.22
N THR A 255 -11.39 3.65 -5.21
CA THR A 255 -10.02 4.14 -4.96
C THR A 255 -9.05 2.97 -4.79
N CYS A 256 -9.41 1.95 -4.00
CA CYS A 256 -8.57 0.77 -3.83
C CYS A 256 -8.35 0.00 -5.14
N LEU A 257 -9.41 -0.19 -5.95
CA LEU A 257 -9.33 -0.81 -7.27
C LEU A 257 -8.39 -0.07 -8.22
N THR A 258 -8.41 1.27 -8.20
CA THR A 258 -7.48 2.12 -8.97
C THR A 258 -6.03 1.81 -8.60
N HIS A 259 -5.71 1.75 -7.30
CA HIS A 259 -4.35 1.49 -6.83
C HIS A 259 -3.83 0.09 -7.18
N ILE A 260 -4.72 -0.92 -7.23
CA ILE A 260 -4.36 -2.31 -7.56
C ILE A 260 -4.57 -2.67 -9.05
N ALA A 261 -4.99 -1.72 -9.89
CA ALA A 261 -5.37 -1.96 -11.28
C ALA A 261 -4.25 -2.66 -12.08
N ARG A 262 -2.99 -2.29 -11.83
CA ARG A 262 -1.83 -2.93 -12.48
C ARG A 262 -1.76 -4.42 -12.17
N GLN A 263 -1.98 -4.81 -10.93
CA GLN A 263 -1.91 -6.20 -10.47
C GLN A 263 -3.12 -7.02 -10.95
N ILE A 264 -4.27 -6.37 -11.19
CA ILE A 264 -5.43 -7.01 -11.85
C ILE A 264 -5.10 -7.38 -13.29
N VAL A 265 -4.45 -6.47 -14.04
CA VAL A 265 -4.18 -6.65 -15.48
C VAL A 265 -2.94 -7.51 -15.74
N GLN A 266 -1.94 -7.46 -14.86
CA GLN A 266 -0.67 -8.14 -15.06
C GLN A 266 -0.84 -9.68 -15.04
N GLN A 267 -0.38 -10.33 -16.11
CA GLN A 267 -0.28 -11.79 -16.13
C GLN A 267 1.01 -12.22 -15.45
N THR A 268 0.90 -12.86 -14.30
CA THR A 268 2.04 -13.51 -13.63
C THR A 268 1.82 -15.01 -13.55
N SER A 269 2.90 -15.78 -13.41
CA SER A 269 2.82 -17.22 -13.14
C SER A 269 2.10 -17.52 -11.82
N ALA A 270 2.25 -16.64 -10.83
CA ALA A 270 1.62 -16.75 -9.52
C ALA A 270 0.11 -16.44 -9.57
N TYR A 271 -0.31 -15.46 -10.36
CA TYR A 271 -1.71 -15.05 -10.47
C TYR A 271 -2.05 -14.58 -11.89
N SER A 272 -2.63 -15.51 -12.66
CA SER A 272 -3.12 -15.26 -14.03
C SER A 272 -4.63 -14.95 -14.06
N GLN A 273 -5.34 -15.17 -12.95
CA GLN A 273 -6.79 -15.05 -12.90
C GLN A 273 -7.29 -13.60 -12.83
N GLY A 274 -6.43 -12.63 -12.49
CA GLY A 274 -6.81 -11.22 -12.35
C GLY A 274 -7.48 -10.63 -13.59
N GLN A 275 -6.97 -10.98 -14.78
CA GLN A 275 -7.46 -10.47 -16.06
C GLN A 275 -8.94 -10.79 -16.32
N ILE A 276 -9.44 -11.87 -15.71
CA ILE A 276 -10.84 -12.28 -15.81
C ILE A 276 -11.75 -11.20 -15.22
N TYR A 277 -11.28 -10.42 -14.24
CA TYR A 277 -12.10 -9.39 -13.60
C TYR A 277 -12.16 -8.08 -14.38
N VAL A 278 -11.25 -7.83 -15.33
CA VAL A 278 -11.14 -6.53 -16.04
C VAL A 278 -12.45 -6.12 -16.69
N LEU A 279 -13.04 -6.99 -17.53
CA LEU A 279 -14.29 -6.67 -18.22
C LEU A 279 -15.49 -6.52 -17.26
N PRO A 280 -15.74 -7.45 -16.32
CA PRO A 280 -16.77 -7.25 -15.30
C PRO A 280 -16.64 -5.96 -14.50
N LEU A 281 -15.41 -5.58 -14.11
CA LEU A 281 -15.15 -4.34 -13.36
C LEU A 281 -15.41 -3.10 -14.20
N LEU A 282 -14.97 -3.07 -15.46
CA LEU A 282 -15.26 -1.98 -16.38
C LEU A 282 -16.77 -1.78 -16.53
N MET A 283 -17.50 -2.85 -16.80
CA MET A 283 -18.96 -2.79 -17.00
C MET A 283 -19.71 -2.37 -15.74
N SER A 284 -19.26 -2.86 -14.57
CA SER A 284 -19.91 -2.57 -13.30
C SER A 284 -19.56 -1.20 -12.72
N ALA A 285 -18.44 -0.60 -13.14
CA ALA A 285 -18.06 0.76 -12.77
C ALA A 285 -18.86 1.83 -13.53
N LEU A 286 -19.34 1.55 -14.75
CA LEU A 286 -20.04 2.54 -15.59
C LEU A 286 -21.21 3.27 -14.90
N PRO A 287 -22.12 2.60 -14.15
CA PRO A 287 -23.19 3.28 -13.40
C PRO A 287 -22.69 4.19 -12.26
N GLY A 288 -21.40 4.13 -11.91
CA GLY A 288 -20.76 5.03 -10.96
C GLY A 288 -20.57 6.45 -11.49
N ILE A 289 -20.68 6.65 -12.80
CA ILE A 289 -20.74 7.97 -13.42
C ILE A 289 -22.14 8.55 -13.19
N ASP A 290 -22.25 9.39 -12.17
CA ASP A 290 -23.50 9.98 -11.69
C ASP A 290 -23.40 11.51 -11.62
N LEU A 291 -24.24 12.19 -12.41
CA LEU A 291 -24.30 13.66 -12.46
C LEU A 291 -24.63 14.31 -11.10
N ASN A 292 -25.25 13.56 -10.19
CA ASN A 292 -25.66 14.08 -8.88
C ASN A 292 -24.59 13.85 -7.81
N ASP A 293 -23.60 12.99 -8.07
CA ASP A 293 -22.54 12.63 -7.14
C ASP A 293 -21.17 12.81 -7.81
N LEU A 294 -20.60 14.00 -7.62
CA LEU A 294 -19.32 14.38 -8.20
C LEU A 294 -18.16 13.55 -7.65
N GLU A 295 -18.22 13.14 -6.38
CA GLU A 295 -17.18 12.34 -5.74
C GLU A 295 -17.18 10.93 -6.35
N LYS A 296 -18.35 10.30 -6.43
CA LYS A 296 -18.54 9.00 -7.08
C LYS A 296 -18.12 9.00 -8.54
N THR A 297 -18.49 10.05 -9.27
CA THR A 297 -18.08 10.23 -10.67
C THR A 297 -16.58 10.37 -10.80
N SER A 298 -15.94 11.19 -9.95
CA SER A 298 -14.50 11.44 -10.01
C SER A 298 -13.70 10.15 -9.83
N VAL A 299 -13.97 9.40 -8.76
CA VAL A 299 -13.24 8.15 -8.47
C VAL A 299 -13.53 7.08 -9.53
N THR A 300 -14.75 7.05 -10.07
CA THR A 300 -15.10 6.14 -11.17
C THR A 300 -14.30 6.44 -12.43
N LEU A 301 -14.20 7.71 -12.82
CA LEU A 301 -13.43 8.11 -13.99
C LEU A 301 -11.93 7.85 -13.80
N GLU A 302 -11.39 8.08 -12.60
CA GLU A 302 -9.99 7.78 -12.26
C GLU A 302 -9.66 6.28 -12.41
N PHE A 303 -10.56 5.40 -11.92
CA PHE A 303 -10.42 3.96 -12.10
C PHE A 303 -10.46 3.57 -13.58
N LEU A 304 -11.45 4.08 -14.34
CA LEU A 304 -11.61 3.78 -15.76
C LEU A 304 -10.39 4.25 -16.56
N ASP A 305 -9.91 5.46 -16.32
CA ASP A 305 -8.69 5.98 -16.96
C ASP A 305 -7.49 5.07 -16.68
N THR A 306 -7.26 4.75 -15.40
CA THR A 306 -6.13 3.91 -14.98
C THR A 306 -6.16 2.53 -15.63
N ILE A 307 -7.31 1.84 -15.62
CA ILE A 307 -7.39 0.48 -16.17
C ILE A 307 -7.33 0.49 -17.71
N LEU A 308 -7.92 1.48 -18.38
CA LEU A 308 -7.89 1.62 -19.84
C LEU A 308 -6.47 1.93 -20.33
N MET A 309 -5.69 2.72 -19.57
CA MET A 309 -4.28 2.97 -19.86
C MET A 309 -3.39 1.74 -19.69
N LEU A 310 -3.85 0.71 -18.96
CA LEU A 310 -3.11 -0.53 -18.72
C LEU A 310 -3.46 -1.66 -19.70
N ILE A 311 -4.56 -1.55 -20.44
CA ILE A 311 -5.02 -2.56 -21.40
C ILE A 311 -4.97 -2.04 -22.83
N THR A 312 -4.93 -2.95 -23.80
CA THR A 312 -5.05 -2.59 -25.22
C THR A 312 -6.45 -2.95 -25.73
N CYS A 313 -7.24 -1.94 -26.09
CA CYS A 313 -8.60 -2.12 -26.61
C CYS A 313 -8.57 -2.39 -28.12
N ILE A 314 -8.40 -3.65 -28.52
CA ILE A 314 -8.45 -4.10 -29.92
C ILE A 314 -9.54 -5.16 -30.05
N ASP A 315 -10.32 -5.12 -31.14
CA ASP A 315 -11.23 -6.20 -31.48
C ASP A 315 -10.43 -7.45 -31.90
N CYS A 316 -10.42 -8.43 -31.01
CA CYS A 316 -9.79 -9.74 -31.20
C CYS A 316 -10.80 -10.85 -31.50
N SER A 317 -12.04 -10.52 -31.89
CA SER A 317 -13.11 -11.48 -32.20
C SER A 317 -12.69 -12.59 -33.17
N SER A 318 -11.95 -12.22 -34.22
CA SER A 318 -11.43 -13.13 -35.24
C SER A 318 -10.37 -14.10 -34.70
N ALA A 319 -9.71 -13.78 -33.58
CA ALA A 319 -8.66 -14.62 -33.01
C ALA A 319 -9.19 -15.96 -32.48
N VAL A 320 -10.47 -16.04 -32.09
CA VAL A 320 -11.13 -17.28 -31.66
C VAL A 320 -11.07 -18.36 -32.74
N ASN A 321 -11.16 -17.96 -34.01
CA ASN A 321 -11.15 -18.86 -35.16
C ASN A 321 -9.73 -19.22 -35.63
N ILE A 322 -8.71 -18.48 -35.17
CA ILE A 322 -7.33 -18.59 -35.66
C ILE A 322 -6.41 -19.22 -34.62
N ARG A 323 -6.65 -19.00 -33.33
CA ARG A 323 -5.78 -19.43 -32.23
C ARG A 323 -6.37 -20.60 -31.45
N ASN A 324 -5.68 -21.74 -31.53
CA ASN A 324 -6.01 -22.98 -30.81
C ASN A 324 -5.41 -23.04 -29.40
N ASP A 325 -4.55 -22.08 -29.05
CA ASP A 325 -3.82 -22.01 -27.77
C ASP A 325 -4.48 -21.10 -26.73
N LEU A 326 -5.66 -20.54 -27.06
CA LEU A 326 -6.47 -19.77 -26.12
C LEU A 326 -7.07 -20.70 -25.07
N THR A 327 -6.97 -20.33 -23.80
CA THR A 327 -7.70 -21.01 -22.72
C THR A 327 -9.21 -20.81 -22.92
N GLU A 328 -10.02 -21.83 -22.67
CA GLU A 328 -11.48 -21.78 -22.85
C GLU A 328 -12.13 -20.56 -22.18
N LYS A 329 -11.66 -20.20 -20.98
CA LYS A 329 -12.15 -19.03 -20.22
C LYS A 329 -11.84 -17.67 -20.88
N ILE A 330 -10.73 -17.57 -21.62
CA ILE A 330 -10.39 -16.37 -22.39
C ILE A 330 -11.23 -16.31 -23.66
N ARG A 331 -11.41 -17.46 -24.33
CA ARG A 331 -12.25 -17.59 -25.52
C ARG A 331 -13.69 -17.16 -25.24
N GLU A 332 -14.30 -17.66 -24.16
CA GLU A 332 -15.66 -17.30 -23.74
C GLU A 332 -15.81 -15.79 -23.48
N LYS A 333 -14.82 -15.16 -22.83
CA LYS A 333 -14.84 -13.71 -22.54
C LYS A 333 -14.60 -12.82 -23.75
N VAL A 334 -13.77 -13.25 -24.70
CA VAL A 334 -13.61 -12.55 -25.98
C VAL A 334 -14.91 -12.60 -26.77
N ILE A 335 -15.61 -13.74 -26.76
CA ILE A 335 -16.93 -13.87 -27.39
C ILE A 335 -17.96 -12.99 -26.69
N ASP A 336 -18.04 -13.00 -25.35
CA ASP A 336 -18.95 -12.14 -24.57
C ASP A 336 -18.69 -10.64 -24.82
N PHE A 337 -17.42 -10.23 -24.94
CA PHE A 337 -17.05 -8.84 -25.22
C PHE A 337 -17.52 -8.37 -26.60
N VAL A 338 -17.43 -9.26 -27.59
CA VAL A 338 -17.75 -8.96 -29.00
C VAL A 338 -19.25 -9.12 -29.27
N SER A 339 -19.89 -10.12 -28.67
CA SER A 339 -21.34 -10.34 -28.77
C SER A 339 -22.14 -9.35 -27.92
N GLY A 340 -21.53 -8.82 -26.85
CA GLY A 340 -22.05 -7.70 -26.08
C GLY A 340 -21.90 -6.39 -26.85
N VAL A 341 -22.93 -6.01 -27.59
CA VAL A 341 -23.09 -4.73 -28.34
C VAL A 341 -22.83 -3.45 -27.51
N CYS A 342 -22.52 -3.53 -26.21
CA CYS A 342 -22.93 -2.49 -25.28
C CYS A 342 -21.83 -1.70 -24.56
N LEU A 343 -20.54 -1.99 -24.71
CA LEU A 343 -19.52 -1.13 -24.05
C LEU A 343 -19.48 0.25 -24.70
N SER A 344 -19.48 0.31 -26.04
CA SER A 344 -19.49 1.59 -26.76
C SER A 344 -20.83 2.31 -26.70
N SER A 345 -21.98 1.62 -26.76
CA SER A 345 -23.29 2.31 -26.69
C SER A 345 -23.58 2.78 -25.26
N ARG A 346 -23.38 1.94 -24.24
CA ARG A 346 -23.63 2.31 -22.85
C ARG A 346 -22.64 3.37 -22.36
N ALA A 347 -21.35 3.27 -22.72
CA ALA A 347 -20.39 4.33 -22.44
C ALA A 347 -20.73 5.62 -23.21
N ARG A 348 -21.19 5.53 -24.47
CA ARG A 348 -21.64 6.71 -25.24
C ARG A 348 -22.86 7.37 -24.61
N ASP A 349 -23.84 6.61 -24.15
CA ASP A 349 -25.04 7.14 -23.49
C ASP A 349 -24.69 7.82 -22.17
N ILE A 350 -23.78 7.23 -21.39
CA ILE A 350 -23.29 7.80 -20.13
C ILE A 350 -22.44 9.05 -20.37
N VAL A 351 -21.53 9.02 -21.34
CA VAL A 351 -20.70 10.18 -21.74
C VAL A 351 -21.57 11.29 -22.31
N SER A 352 -22.60 10.98 -23.11
CA SER A 352 -23.58 11.95 -23.58
C SER A 352 -24.33 12.58 -22.41
N GLY A 353 -24.78 11.77 -21.45
CA GLY A 353 -25.41 12.25 -20.22
C GLY A 353 -24.49 13.17 -19.40
N LEU A 354 -23.21 12.81 -19.24
CA LEU A 354 -22.18 13.65 -18.61
C LEU A 354 -22.05 15.01 -19.29
N VAL A 355 -21.89 15.00 -20.62
CA VAL A 355 -21.76 16.22 -21.42
C VAL A 355 -23.02 17.07 -21.31
N GLU A 356 -24.20 16.48 -21.41
CA GLU A 356 -25.48 17.19 -21.24
C GLU A 356 -25.62 17.79 -19.83
N GLY A 357 -25.22 17.07 -18.78
CA GLY A 357 -25.25 17.57 -17.41
C GLY A 357 -24.26 18.71 -17.15
N LEU A 358 -23.03 18.60 -17.65
CA LEU A 358 -22.01 19.65 -17.58
C LEU A 358 -22.46 20.91 -18.33
N VAL A 359 -23.04 20.75 -19.52
CA VAL A 359 -23.60 21.84 -20.31
C VAL A 359 -24.81 22.48 -19.62
N LYS A 360 -25.67 21.71 -18.92
CA LYS A 360 -26.75 22.28 -18.11
C LYS A 360 -26.26 23.04 -16.88
N GLY A 361 -25.22 22.54 -16.21
CA GLY A 361 -24.70 23.12 -14.96
C GLY A 361 -23.83 24.37 -15.18
N ASN A 362 -23.03 24.42 -16.25
CA ASN A 362 -22.21 25.58 -16.58
C ASN A 362 -22.02 25.73 -18.11
N PRO A 363 -23.07 26.17 -18.84
CA PRO A 363 -23.13 26.12 -20.30
C PRO A 363 -22.02 26.92 -20.98
N VAL A 364 -21.68 28.10 -20.46
CA VAL A 364 -20.72 29.01 -21.09
C VAL A 364 -19.30 28.43 -21.07
N GLU A 365 -18.91 27.82 -19.96
CA GLU A 365 -17.54 27.35 -19.77
C GLU A 365 -17.35 25.93 -20.34
N ALA A 366 -18.40 25.10 -20.31
CA ALA A 366 -18.44 23.83 -21.03
C ALA A 366 -18.33 24.03 -22.56
N LEU A 367 -19.04 25.01 -23.12
CA LEU A 367 -18.98 25.33 -24.55
C LEU A 367 -17.59 25.84 -24.97
N LYS A 368 -16.97 26.72 -24.19
CA LYS A 368 -15.59 27.20 -24.45
C LYS A 368 -14.56 26.07 -24.47
N TYR A 369 -14.70 25.07 -23.61
CA TYR A 369 -13.73 23.97 -23.53
C TYR A 369 -13.99 22.85 -24.54
N LEU A 370 -15.27 22.51 -24.79
CA LEU A 370 -15.65 21.40 -25.67
C LEU A 370 -15.68 21.80 -27.15
N MET A 371 -16.19 22.97 -27.53
CA MET A 371 -16.30 23.36 -28.95
C MET A 371 -14.97 23.26 -29.71
N PRO A 372 -13.83 23.78 -29.21
CA PRO A 372 -12.58 23.74 -29.94
C PRO A 372 -12.13 22.30 -30.21
N LYS A 373 -12.22 21.41 -29.21
CA LYS A 373 -11.83 20.00 -29.32
C LYS A 373 -12.75 19.21 -30.26
N THR A 374 -14.05 19.51 -30.24
CA THR A 374 -15.02 18.88 -31.13
C THR A 374 -14.80 19.32 -32.58
N CYS A 375 -14.55 20.61 -32.82
CA CYS A 375 -14.18 21.13 -34.14
C CYS A 375 -12.89 20.47 -34.66
N GLU A 376 -11.86 20.38 -33.83
CA GLU A 376 -10.56 19.78 -34.18
C GLU A 376 -10.68 18.27 -34.48
N SER A 377 -11.56 17.57 -33.75
CA SER A 377 -11.84 16.15 -34.00
C SER A 377 -12.64 15.93 -35.30
N ILE A 378 -13.61 16.80 -35.58
CA ILE A 378 -14.37 16.77 -36.84
C ILE A 378 -13.45 17.05 -38.04
N GLU A 379 -12.56 18.04 -37.93
CA GLU A 379 -11.57 18.31 -38.99
C GLU A 379 -10.62 17.12 -39.21
N LYS A 380 -10.16 16.45 -38.15
CA LYS A 380 -9.36 15.21 -38.30
C LYS A 380 -10.12 14.09 -39.00
N ILE A 381 -11.41 13.93 -38.70
CA ILE A 381 -12.24 12.90 -39.35
C ILE A 381 -12.44 13.24 -40.83
N LEU A 382 -12.75 14.50 -41.15
CA LEU A 382 -12.97 14.97 -42.53
C LEU A 382 -11.70 14.94 -43.39
N ASN A 383 -10.52 15.04 -42.77
CA ASN A 383 -9.23 14.97 -43.47
C ASN A 383 -8.68 13.53 -43.60
N HIS A 384 -9.31 12.54 -42.95
CA HIS A 384 -8.93 11.12 -43.01
C HIS A 384 -9.99 10.22 -43.64
N SER A 385 -11.16 10.76 -44.01
CA SER A 385 -12.14 10.18 -44.94
C SER A 385 -11.88 10.64 -46.36
#